data_AF-A0A955N1A9-F1
#
_entry.id   AF-A0A955N1A9-F1
#
_cell.length_a   1.000
_cell.length_b   1.000
_cell.length_c   1.000
_cell.angle_alpha   90.00
_cell.angle_beta   90.00
_cell.angle_gamma   90.00
#
_symmetry.space_group_name_H-M   'P 1'
#
loop_
_entity.id
_entity.type
_entity.pdbx_description
1 polymer ?
#
loop_
_entity_poly.entity_id
_entity_poly.type
_entity_poly.pdbx_seq_one_letter_code
_entity_poly.pdbx_strand_id
1 'polypeptide(L)' 'MDRQLLKGHLPVIILGLLAEEPRHGYAIAEELKRRCSSAFELGEGTLYPLLYRLEDKGQIKSKWVRLTNGKERRVYQ' A
#
# COMPACT_ATOMS: atom_id res chain seq x y z
N MET A 1 21.55 -5.16 -3.94
CA MET A 1 20.18 -5.38 -4.49
C MET A 1 19.76 -4.12 -5.22
N ASP A 2 19.54 -4.22 -6.53
CA ASP A 2 19.17 -3.08 -7.38
C ASP A 2 17.85 -2.46 -6.94
N ARG A 3 17.87 -1.16 -6.64
CA ARG A 3 16.70 -0.36 -6.23
C ARG A 3 15.56 -0.42 -7.27
N GLN A 4 15.87 -0.76 -8.52
CA GLN A 4 14.94 -0.91 -9.63
C GLN A 4 14.20 -2.26 -9.63
N LEU A 5 14.86 -3.35 -9.19
CA LEU A 5 14.21 -4.66 -9.01
C LEU A 5 13.15 -4.59 -7.91
N LEU A 6 13.49 -3.96 -6.77
CA LEU A 6 12.56 -3.76 -5.65
C LEU A 6 11.31 -2.98 -6.08
N LYS A 7 11.44 -1.96 -6.94
CA LYS A 7 10.30 -1.21 -7.51
C LYS A 7 9.37 -2.09 -8.35
N GLY A 8 9.91 -3.08 -9.07
CA GLY A 8 9.13 -4.05 -9.83
C GLY A 8 8.33 -5.02 -8.96
N HIS A 9 8.80 -5.28 -7.73
CA HIS A 9 8.14 -6.20 -6.80
C HIS A 9 7.13 -5.55 -5.85
N LEU A 10 7.07 -4.21 -5.77
CA LEU A 10 6.10 -3.50 -4.93
C LEU A 10 4.64 -3.93 -5.11
N PRO A 11 4.12 -4.14 -6.34
CA PRO A 11 2.74 -4.58 -6.49
C PRO A 11 2.49 -5.91 -5.78
N VAL A 12 3.43 -6.85 -5.89
CA VAL A 12 3.33 -8.18 -5.27
C VAL A 12 3.44 -8.08 -3.75
N ILE A 13 4.33 -7.23 -3.24
CA ILE A 13 4.46 -7.01 -1.79
C ILE A 13 3.17 -6.42 -1.23
N ILE A 14 2.58 -5.41 -1.89
CA ILE A 14 1.31 -4.80 -1.47
C ILE A 14 0.18 -5.82 -1.48
N LEU A 15 0.06 -6.64 -2.54
CA LEU A 15 -0.95 -7.69 -2.59
C LEU A 15 -0.77 -8.71 -1.47
N GLY A 16 0.47 -9.09 -1.15
CA GLY A 16 0.77 -9.94 0.01
C GLY A 16 0.31 -9.31 1.33
N LEU A 17 0.58 -8.02 1.54
CA LEU A 17 0.14 -7.30 2.74
C LEU A 17 -1.39 -7.25 2.89
N LEU A 18 -2.10 -7.07 1.78
CA LEU A 18 -3.56 -7.00 1.77
C LEU A 18 -4.22 -8.37 1.86
N ALA A 19 -3.53 -9.43 1.41
CA ALA A 19 -3.95 -10.81 1.59
C ALA A 19 -3.87 -11.25 3.06
N GLU A 20 -2.94 -10.69 3.85
CA GLU A 20 -2.86 -10.92 5.30
C GLU A 20 -4.06 -10.28 6.02
N GLU A 21 -4.33 -8.99 5.77
CA GLU A 21 -5.45 -8.26 6.35
C GLU A 21 -5.77 -6.95 5.60
N PRO A 22 -7.00 -6.43 5.69
CA PRO A 22 -7.33 -5.10 5.16
C PRO A 22 -6.54 -3.98 5.86
N ARG A 23 -5.87 -3.12 5.09
CA ARG A 23 -5.01 -2.04 5.61
C ARG A 23 -5.34 -0.68 5.00
N HIS A 24 -5.19 0.39 5.79
CA HIS A 24 -5.25 1.75 5.24
C HIS A 24 -3.93 2.16 4.60
N GLY A 25 -3.97 3.13 3.68
CA GLY A 25 -2.79 3.52 2.88
C GLY A 25 -1.54 3.82 3.71
N TYR A 26 -1.69 4.54 4.82
CA TYR A 26 -0.56 4.83 5.73
C TYR A 26 0.06 3.57 6.35
N ALA A 27 -0.74 2.59 6.79
CA ALA A 27 -0.21 1.34 7.36
C ALA A 27 0.55 0.50 6.31
N ILE A 28 0.09 0.53 5.05
CA ILE A 28 0.82 -0.09 3.93
C ILE A 28 2.17 0.63 3.73
N ALA A 29 2.19 1.96 3.76
CA ALA A 29 3.42 2.73 3.63
C ALA A 29 4.44 2.43 4.74
N GLU A 30 3.98 2.38 6.00
CA GLU A 30 4.83 2.05 7.14
C GLU A 30 5.41 0.63 7.04
N GLU A 31 4.57 -0.34 6.66
CA GLU A 31 5.01 -1.72 6.53
C GLU A 31 5.99 -1.91 5.36
N LEU A 32 5.77 -1.21 4.25
CA LEU A 32 6.72 -1.20 3.13
C LEU A 32 8.07 -0.60 3.54
N LYS A 33 8.07 0.50 4.30
CA LYS A 33 9.30 1.10 4.85
C LYS A 33 10.02 0.12 5.78
N ARG A 34 9.27 -0.59 6.63
CA ARG A 34 9.80 -1.61 7.55
C ARG A 34 10.43 -2.79 6.80
N ARG A 35 9.76 -3.33 5.78
CA ARG A 35 10.21 -4.52 5.02
C ARG A 35 11.33 -4.20 4.01
N CYS A 36 11.38 -3.00 3.43
CA CYS A 36 12.32 -2.68 2.34
C CYS A 36 13.63 -2.01 2.77
N SER A 37 13.85 -1.83 4.08
CA SER A 37 14.93 -1.02 4.68
C SER A 37 14.97 0.44 4.16
N SER A 38 15.58 1.35 4.91
CA SER A 38 15.62 2.80 4.62
C SER A 38 16.15 3.21 3.24
N ALA A 39 16.67 2.27 2.44
CA ALA A 39 17.02 2.48 1.03
C ALA A 39 15.80 2.79 0.15
N PHE A 40 14.59 2.49 0.62
CA PHE A 40 13.37 2.67 -0.13
C PHE A 40 12.62 3.92 0.33
N GLU A 41 13.00 5.07 -0.24
CA GLU A 41 12.24 6.32 -0.13
C GLU A 41 10.96 6.22 -0.96
N LEU A 42 10.07 5.31 -0.58
CA LEU A 42 8.68 5.35 -1.03
C LEU A 42 8.02 6.55 -0.38
N GLY A 43 8.09 7.67 -1.08
CA GLY A 43 7.17 8.76 -0.84
C GLY A 43 5.74 8.32 -1.14
N GLU A 44 4.78 8.95 -0.47
CA GLU A 44 3.34 8.79 -0.73
C GLU A 44 2.99 8.91 -2.22
N GLY A 45 3.77 9.71 -2.97
CA GLY A 45 3.65 9.88 -4.41
C GLY A 45 3.89 8.63 -5.27
N THR A 46 4.37 7.52 -4.72
CA THR A 46 4.48 6.23 -5.45
C THR A 46 3.44 5.21 -4.98
N LEU A 47 3.13 5.19 -3.69
CA LEU A 47 2.19 4.22 -3.12
C LEU A 47 0.77 4.43 -3.65
N TYR A 48 0.25 5.65 -3.57
CA TYR A 48 -1.14 5.90 -3.94
C TYR A 48 -1.42 5.67 -5.43
N PRO A 49 -0.55 6.10 -6.38
CA PRO A 49 -0.72 5.73 -7.78
C PRO A 49 -0.67 4.23 -8.02
N LEU A 50 0.13 3.48 -7.24
CA LEU A 50 0.20 2.04 -7.37
C LEU A 50 -1.07 1.36 -6.84
N LEU A 51 -1.59 1.78 -5.68
CA LEU A 51 -2.86 1.30 -5.15
C LEU A 51 -4.00 1.58 -6.13
N TYR A 52 -4.03 2.77 -6.72
CA TYR A 52 -5.02 3.11 -7.75
C TYR A 52 -4.93 2.17 -8.96
N ARG A 53 -3.73 1.90 -9.49
CA ARG A 53 -3.54 0.96 -10.60
C ARG A 53 -3.94 -0.47 -10.25
N LEU A 54 -3.68 -0.92 -9.03
CA LEU A 54 -4.09 -2.25 -8.56
C LEU A 54 -5.62 -2.35 -8.46
N GLU A 55 -6.27 -1.29 -7.99
CA GLU A 55 -7.73 -1.20 -7.89
C GLU A 55 -8.40 -1.13 -9.27
N ASP A 56 -7.85 -0.32 -10.18
CA ASP A 56 -8.31 -0.20 -11.58
C ASP A 56 -8.23 -1.55 -12.32
N LYS A 57 -7.20 -2.35 -12.03
CA LYS A 57 -7.05 -3.73 -12.52
C LYS A 57 -7.96 -4.75 -11.81
N GLY A 58 -8.75 -4.33 -10.82
CA GLY A 58 -9.61 -5.20 -10.02
C GLY A 58 -8.86 -6.17 -9.09
N GLN A 59 -7.57 -5.94 -8.85
CA GLN A 59 -6.74 -6.83 -8.01
C GLN A 59 -6.94 -6.56 -6.51
N ILE A 60 -7.35 -5.33 -6.16
CA ILE A 60 -7.72 -4.92 -4.82
C ILE A 60 -9.03 -4.16 -4.87
N LYS A 61 -9.69 -4.03 -3.73
CA LYS A 61 -10.85 -3.18 -3.50
C LYS A 61 -10.53 -2.20 -2.39
N SER A 62 -11.27 -1.11 -2.34
CA SER A 62 -11.22 -0.20 -1.21
C SER A 62 -12.60 0.16 -0.68
N LYS A 63 -12.63 0.57 0.59
CA LYS A 63 -13.82 1.09 1.25
C LYS A 63 -13.44 2.26 2.15
N TRP A 64 -14.33 3.23 2.24
CA TRP A 64 -14.24 4.27 3.25
C TRP A 64 -14.74 3.70 4.58
N VAL A 65 -13.91 3.83 5.62
CA VAL A 65 -14.23 3.39 6.98
C VAL A 65 -14.24 4.61 7.88
N ARG A 66 -15.37 4.84 8.54
CA ARG A 66 -15.53 5.89 9.53
C ARG A 66 -14.91 5.45 10.86
N LEU A 67 -14.04 6.29 11.40
CA LEU A 67 -13.39 6.11 12.69
C LEU A 67 -14.26 6.68 13.81
N THR A 68 -13.96 6.27 15.05
CA THR A 68 -14.65 6.72 16.27
C THR A 68 -14.55 8.23 16.50
N ASN A 69 -13.51 8.88 16.00
CA ASN A 69 -13.32 10.33 16.06
C ASN A 69 -14.01 11.10 14.92
N GLY A 70 -14.88 10.43 14.13
CA GLY A 70 -15.62 11.04 13.02
C GLY A 70 -14.82 11.21 11.73
N LYS A 71 -13.50 10.93 11.73
CA LYS A 71 -12.68 10.95 10.51
C LYS A 71 -12.94 9.71 9.66
N GLU A 72 -12.72 9.83 8.36
CA GLU A 72 -12.81 8.70 7.44
C GLU A 72 -11.42 8.31 6.94
N ARG A 73 -11.19 7.01 6.76
CA ARG A 73 -9.98 6.49 6.14
C ARG A 73 -10.34 5.49 5.05
N ARG A 74 -9.59 5.52 3.96
CA ARG A 74 -9.68 4.51 2.91
C ARG A 74 -8.90 3.28 3.31
N VAL A 75 -9.59 2.14 3.42
CA VAL A 75 -9.02 0.82 3.71
C VAL A 75 -9.06 -0.01 2.42
N TYR A 76 -7.96 -0.68 2.13
CA TYR A 76 -7.77 -1.54 0.96
C TYR A 76 -7.79 -3.01 1.40
N GLN A 77 -8.22 -3.91 0.51
CA GLN A 77 -8.23 -5.36 0.68
C GLN A 77 -8.19 -6.08 -0.67
#